data_AF-A0A1N6VKZ3-F1
#
_entry.id   AF-A0A1N6VKZ3-F1
#
_cell.length_a   1.000
_cell.length_b   1.000
_cell.length_c   1.000
_cell.angle_alpha   90.00
_cell.angle_beta   90.00
_cell.angle_gamma   90.00
#
_symmetry.space_group_name_H-M   'P 1'
#
loop_
_entity.id
_entity.type
_entity.pdbx_description
1 polymer ?
#
loop_
_entity_poly.entity_id
_entity_poly.type
_entity_poly.pdbx_seq_one_letter_code
_entity_poly.pdbx_strand_id
1 'polypeptide(L)'
;MTKQVGIQFAYHNHDFEFEKFDESQNVSDFILKNSSPEWVKMELDLYWISKAGIDPLTYFEKYPKRFPLWHIKDMKDGTKDFAEIGNGIINFKRIFEAGEKAELQHWFVEQDSSDKDIFESIAISKKYILDHSYFK
;
A
#
# COMPACT_ATOMS: atom_id res chain seq x y z
N MET A 1 22.88 -8.82 6.13
CA MET A 1 22.32 -10.15 6.45
C MET A 1 21.37 -10.65 5.35
N THR A 2 20.24 -9.98 5.06
CA THR A 2 19.29 -10.42 4.01
C THR A 2 19.90 -10.42 2.59
N LYS A 3 20.59 -9.35 2.21
CA LYS A 3 21.27 -9.24 0.90
C LYS A 3 22.31 -10.34 0.65
N GLN A 4 23.02 -10.78 1.69
CA GLN A 4 24.05 -11.83 1.56
C GLN A 4 23.46 -13.20 1.19
N VAL A 5 22.17 -13.41 1.47
CA VAL A 5 21.43 -14.63 1.11
C VAL A 5 20.44 -14.40 -0.03
N GLY A 6 20.54 -13.27 -0.75
CA GLY A 6 19.69 -12.97 -1.90
C GLY A 6 18.25 -12.56 -1.58
N ILE A 7 17.95 -12.18 -0.33
CA ILE A 7 16.62 -11.71 0.08
C ILE A 7 16.60 -10.18 0.12
N GLN A 8 15.65 -9.56 -0.58
CA GLN A 8 15.42 -8.12 -0.51
C GLN A 8 14.65 -7.78 0.77
N PHE A 9 15.13 -6.79 1.52
CA PHE A 9 14.37 -6.24 2.65
C PHE A 9 13.43 -5.15 2.14
N ALA A 10 12.18 -5.20 2.61
CA ALA A 10 11.17 -4.17 2.39
C ALA A 10 10.51 -3.78 3.71
N TYR A 11 10.09 -2.52 3.81
CA TYR A 11 9.35 -1.99 4.95
C TYR A 11 7.89 -1.72 4.55
N HIS A 12 6.95 -2.33 5.26
CA HIS A 12 5.50 -2.15 5.13
C HIS A 12 4.99 -1.16 6.17
N ASN A 13 4.16 -0.20 5.75
CA ASN A 13 3.62 0.85 6.62
C ASN A 13 2.20 0.54 7.11
N HIS A 14 1.85 1.16 8.23
CA HIS A 14 0.47 1.42 8.68
C HIS A 14 0.16 2.93 8.57
N ASP A 15 -0.82 3.41 9.34
CA ASP A 15 -1.22 4.83 9.36
C ASP A 15 -0.31 5.67 10.26
N PHE A 16 0.12 5.14 11.39
CA PHE A 16 0.93 5.86 12.38
C PHE A 16 2.29 6.33 11.83
N GLU A 17 2.85 5.68 10.80
CA GLU A 17 4.10 6.13 10.18
C GLU A 17 3.95 7.48 9.46
N PHE A 18 2.73 7.88 9.16
CA PHE A 18 2.42 9.17 8.56
C PHE A 18 2.16 10.27 9.59
N GLU A 19 2.02 9.92 10.86
CA GLU A 19 1.99 10.89 11.95
C GLU A 19 3.36 11.54 12.13
N LYS A 20 3.36 12.84 12.41
CA LYS A 20 4.58 13.58 12.69
C LYS A 20 5.18 13.11 14.01
N PHE A 21 6.46 12.73 13.99
CA PHE A 21 7.23 12.50 15.21
C PHE A 21 8.13 13.69 15.57
N ASP A 22 8.36 14.62 14.62
CA ASP A 22 9.00 15.91 14.84
C ASP A 22 8.33 17.02 14.00
N GLU A 23 8.76 18.27 14.15
CA GLU A 23 8.16 19.42 13.45
C GLU A 23 8.28 19.34 11.92
N SER A 24 9.29 18.64 11.43
CA SER A 24 9.75 18.63 10.04
C SER A 24 9.30 17.42 9.23
N GLN A 25 9.03 16.27 9.85
CA GLN A 25 8.71 15.04 9.13
C GLN A 25 7.96 13.98 9.96
N ASN A 26 7.38 13.01 9.24
CA ASN A 26 6.82 11.77 9.78
C ASN A 26 7.80 10.60 9.59
N VAL A 27 7.48 9.44 10.16
CA VAL A 27 8.37 8.26 10.15
C VAL A 27 8.59 7.76 8.73
N SER A 28 7.56 7.73 7.89
CA SER A 28 7.66 7.33 6.47
C SER A 28 8.69 8.18 5.71
N ASP A 29 8.61 9.51 5.84
CA ASP A 29 9.56 10.45 5.24
C ASP A 29 10.98 10.24 5.78
N PHE A 30 11.12 10.02 7.09
CA PHE A 30 12.42 9.79 7.70
C PHE A 30 13.07 8.51 7.16
N ILE A 31 12.33 7.40 7.09
CA ILE A 31 12.83 6.13 6.54
C ILE A 31 13.23 6.32 5.07
N LEU A 32 12.37 6.94 4.27
CA LEU A 32 12.62 7.16 2.84
C LEU A 32 13.87 8.01 2.58
N LYS A 33 14.10 9.06 3.38
CA LYS A 33 15.29 9.93 3.24
C LYS A 33 16.58 9.31 3.78
N ASN A 34 16.50 8.48 4.81
CA ASN A 34 17.67 7.98 5.53
C ASN A 34 18.01 6.51 5.25
N SER A 35 17.33 5.88 4.28
CA SER A 35 17.60 4.51 3.86
C SER A 35 18.09 4.43 2.41
N SER A 36 19.00 3.49 2.15
CA SER A 36 19.46 3.21 0.80
C SER A 36 18.33 2.55 -0.01
N PRO A 37 17.99 3.08 -1.21
CA PRO A 37 16.99 2.47 -2.09
C PRO A 37 17.40 1.10 -2.65
N GLU A 38 18.68 0.73 -2.51
CA GLU A 38 19.19 -0.60 -2.85
C GLU A 38 18.91 -1.59 -1.70
N TRP A 39 18.96 -1.14 -0.45
CA TRP A 39 18.92 -2.04 0.71
C TRP A 39 17.55 -2.10 1.38
N VAL A 40 16.77 -1.01 1.27
CA VAL A 40 15.43 -0.89 1.85
C VAL A 40 14.46 -0.46 0.76
N LYS A 41 13.65 -1.41 0.29
CA LYS A 41 12.47 -1.13 -0.53
C LYS A 41 11.29 -0.78 0.36
N MET A 42 10.27 -0.13 -0.19
CA MET A 42 9.02 0.10 0.51
C MET A 42 7.94 -0.82 -0.05
N GLU A 43 7.15 -1.37 0.86
CA GLU A 43 5.86 -1.97 0.56
C GLU A 43 4.78 -0.99 0.98
N LEU A 44 4.24 -0.23 0.03
CA LEU A 44 3.26 0.80 0.35
C LEU A 44 1.89 0.15 0.58
N ASP A 45 1.35 0.28 1.78
CA ASP A 45 -0.04 -0.09 2.05
C ASP A 45 -0.98 1.04 1.63
N LEU A 46 -1.75 0.78 0.57
CA LEU A 46 -2.65 1.78 -0.02
C LEU A 46 -3.83 2.12 0.90
N TYR A 47 -4.27 1.18 1.74
CA TYR A 47 -5.34 1.45 2.70
C TYR A 47 -4.82 2.34 3.82
N TRP A 48 -3.69 1.99 4.42
CA TRP A 48 -3.21 2.72 5.60
C TRP A 48 -2.80 4.15 5.28
N ILE A 49 -2.14 4.41 4.14
CA ILE A 49 -1.86 5.79 3.71
C ILE A 49 -3.14 6.58 3.42
N SER A 50 -4.15 5.95 2.81
CA SER A 50 -5.45 6.58 2.57
C SER A 50 -6.20 6.86 3.87
N LYS A 51 -6.12 5.95 4.86
CA LYS A 51 -6.73 6.10 6.18
C LYS A 51 -6.16 7.29 6.94
N ALA A 52 -4.84 7.51 6.82
CA ALA A 52 -4.11 8.68 7.30
C ALA A 52 -4.47 9.97 6.55
N GLY A 53 -5.35 9.92 5.54
CA GLY A 53 -5.81 11.06 4.76
C GLY A 53 -4.82 11.54 3.71
N ILE A 54 -3.85 10.69 3.35
CA ILE A 54 -2.80 11.02 2.38
C ILE A 54 -3.09 10.28 1.07
N ASP A 55 -3.01 11.01 -0.04
CA ASP A 55 -3.10 10.41 -1.37
C ASP A 55 -1.78 9.71 -1.73
N PRO A 56 -1.76 8.39 -2.00
CA PRO A 56 -0.53 7.64 -2.31
C PRO A 56 0.24 8.19 -3.51
N LEU A 57 -0.44 8.81 -4.48
CA LEU A 57 0.24 9.43 -5.62
C LEU A 57 1.18 10.56 -5.19
N THR A 58 0.87 11.27 -4.10
CA THR A 58 1.77 12.31 -3.57
C THR A 58 3.11 11.72 -3.13
N TYR A 59 3.12 10.48 -2.62
CA TYR A 59 4.34 9.78 -2.26
C TYR A 59 5.08 9.24 -3.48
N PHE A 60 4.36 8.79 -4.51
CA PHE A 60 4.98 8.40 -5.78
C PHE A 60 5.71 9.58 -6.45
N GLU A 61 5.15 10.80 -6.37
CA GLU A 61 5.81 12.02 -6.88
C GLU A 61 7.00 12.43 -6.00
N LYS A 62 6.83 12.39 -4.67
CA LYS A 62 7.86 12.83 -3.72
C LYS A 62 9.07 11.88 -3.69
N TYR A 63 8.82 10.58 -3.90
CA TYR A 63 9.82 9.52 -3.82
C TYR A 63 9.64 8.53 -4.99
N PRO A 64 9.90 8.95 -6.23
CA PRO A 64 9.72 8.09 -7.40
C PRO A 64 10.61 6.84 -7.28
N LYS A 65 10.08 5.71 -7.75
CA LYS A 65 10.76 4.40 -7.79
C LYS A 65 11.16 3.84 -6.42
N ARG A 66 10.42 4.20 -5.36
CA ARG A 66 10.66 3.71 -3.99
C ARG A 66 9.67 2.66 -3.52
N PHE A 67 8.59 2.39 -4.24
CA PHE A 67 7.48 1.55 -3.79
C PHE A 67 7.21 0.38 -4.76
N PRO A 68 8.17 -0.57 -4.90
CA PRO A 68 8.01 -1.68 -5.83
C PRO A 68 7.03 -2.76 -5.34
N LEU A 69 6.64 -2.74 -4.07
CA LEU A 69 5.67 -3.65 -3.49
C LEU A 69 4.48 -2.82 -2.98
N TRP A 70 3.24 -3.27 -3.21
CA TRP A 70 2.05 -2.64 -2.62
C TRP A 70 1.21 -3.66 -1.84
N HIS A 71 0.67 -3.26 -0.70
CA HIS A 71 -0.45 -3.93 -0.06
C HIS A 71 -1.76 -3.24 -0.47
N ILE A 72 -2.75 -4.04 -0.87
CA ILE A 72 -4.09 -3.56 -1.21
C ILE A 72 -5.11 -4.13 -0.21
N LYS A 73 -5.84 -3.21 0.43
CA LYS A 73 -7.05 -3.45 1.22
C LYS A 73 -8.01 -2.33 0.83
N ASP A 74 -9.32 -2.54 0.91
CA ASP A 74 -10.28 -1.49 0.62
C ASP A 74 -10.91 -0.95 1.90
N MET A 75 -11.45 0.26 1.82
CA MET A 75 -11.95 1.01 2.96
C MET A 75 -13.44 1.27 2.82
N LYS A 76 -14.24 0.83 3.79
CA LYS A 76 -15.67 1.15 3.84
C LYS A 76 -15.89 2.65 3.98
N ASP A 77 -16.87 3.16 3.25
CA ASP A 77 -17.29 4.55 3.36
C ASP A 77 -17.86 4.83 4.76
N GLY A 78 -17.60 6.03 5.29
CA GLY A 78 -18.09 6.50 6.59
C GLY A 78 -17.43 5.89 7.83
N THR A 79 -17.12 4.58 7.87
CA THR A 79 -16.55 3.93 9.07
C THR A 79 -15.03 3.77 9.02
N LYS A 80 -14.44 3.78 7.82
CA LYS A 80 -13.04 3.41 7.57
C LYS A 80 -12.69 1.96 7.97
N ASP A 81 -13.67 1.10 8.22
CA ASP A 81 -13.39 -0.34 8.40
C ASP A 81 -12.93 -0.98 7.09
N PHE A 82 -12.46 -2.22 7.14
CA PHE A 82 -12.06 -2.94 5.95
C PHE A 82 -13.28 -3.35 5.11
N ALA A 83 -13.13 -3.22 3.80
CA ALA A 83 -14.06 -3.72 2.79
C ALA A 83 -13.33 -4.73 1.89
N GLU A 84 -14.10 -5.63 1.27
CA GLU A 84 -13.59 -6.41 0.14
C GLU A 84 -13.18 -5.46 -1.01
N ILE A 85 -12.13 -5.83 -1.76
CA ILE A 85 -11.65 -5.03 -2.89
C ILE A 85 -12.80 -4.79 -3.87
N GLY A 86 -13.10 -3.51 -4.13
CA GLY A 86 -14.17 -3.08 -5.03
C GLY A 86 -15.49 -2.75 -4.34
N ASN A 87 -15.60 -2.99 -3.03
CA ASN A 87 -16.76 -2.62 -2.21
C ASN A 87 -16.46 -1.44 -1.26
N GLY A 88 -15.26 -0.87 -1.32
CA GLY A 88 -14.90 0.33 -0.57
C GLY A 88 -14.70 1.55 -1.46
N ILE A 89 -13.93 2.52 -0.95
CA ILE A 89 -13.78 3.85 -1.54
C ILE A 89 -12.39 4.11 -2.16
N ILE A 90 -11.47 3.16 -2.10
CA ILE A 90 -10.13 3.37 -2.65
C ILE A 90 -10.15 3.23 -4.17
N ASN A 91 -9.72 4.28 -4.87
CA ASN A 91 -9.67 4.30 -6.33
C ASN A 91 -8.43 3.56 -6.86
N PHE A 92 -8.47 2.22 -6.84
CA PHE A 92 -7.35 1.39 -7.30
C PHE A 92 -6.97 1.64 -8.74
N LYS A 93 -7.94 1.83 -9.65
CA LYS A 93 -7.64 2.12 -11.07
C LYS A 93 -6.67 3.30 -11.21
N ARG A 94 -6.98 4.42 -10.57
CA ARG A 94 -6.13 5.62 -10.57
C ARG A 94 -4.74 5.34 -10.01
N ILE A 95 -4.65 4.52 -8.95
CA ILE A 95 -3.38 4.23 -8.28
C ILE A 95 -2.51 3.31 -9.14
N PHE A 96 -3.08 2.21 -9.67
CA PHE A 96 -2.38 1.28 -10.55
C PHE A 96 -1.95 1.91 -11.87
N GLU A 97 -2.72 2.85 -12.43
CA GLU A 97 -2.31 3.64 -13.60
C GLU A 97 -1.06 4.51 -13.33
N ALA A 98 -0.75 4.80 -12.06
CA ALA A 98 0.47 5.51 -11.64
C ALA A 98 1.62 4.56 -11.24
N GLY A 99 1.47 3.24 -11.42
CA GLY A 99 2.42 2.23 -10.95
C GLY A 99 3.85 2.38 -11.50
N GLU A 100 4.02 2.92 -12.70
CA GLU A 100 5.35 3.18 -13.28
C GLU A 100 6.16 4.18 -12.43
N LYS A 101 5.52 5.21 -11.87
CA LYS A 101 6.19 6.19 -11.01
C LYS A 101 6.67 5.57 -9.69
N ALA A 102 5.96 4.58 -9.21
CA ALA A 102 6.30 3.83 -8.01
C ALA A 102 7.38 2.76 -8.25
N GLU A 103 7.62 2.38 -9.51
CA GLU A 103 8.35 1.16 -9.91
C GLU A 103 7.66 -0.12 -9.41
N LEU A 104 6.31 -0.19 -9.48
CA LEU A 104 5.55 -1.35 -9.04
C LEU A 104 6.03 -2.65 -9.73
N GLN A 105 6.31 -3.68 -8.92
CA GLN A 105 6.71 -5.02 -9.36
C GLN A 105 5.74 -6.10 -8.87
N HIS A 106 5.29 -6.00 -7.62
CA HIS A 106 4.35 -6.94 -7.02
C HIS A 106 3.35 -6.21 -6.13
N TRP A 107 2.19 -6.83 -5.95
CA TRP A 107 1.20 -6.38 -4.98
C TRP A 107 0.51 -7.57 -4.35
N PHE A 108 -0.02 -7.36 -3.15
CA PHE A 108 -0.63 -8.39 -2.33
C PHE A 108 -1.97 -7.89 -1.81
N VAL A 109 -3.00 -8.73 -1.92
CA VAL A 109 -4.31 -8.46 -1.30
C VAL A 109 -4.27 -8.91 0.16
N GLU A 110 -4.79 -8.08 1.05
CA GLU A 110 -4.89 -8.39 2.47
C GLU A 110 -6.29 -8.03 3.01
N GLN A 111 -6.79 -8.81 3.96
CA GLN A 111 -8.07 -8.61 4.62
C GLN A 111 -7.85 -8.79 6.14
N ASP A 112 -7.70 -7.67 6.86
CA ASP A 112 -7.33 -7.71 8.30
C ASP A 112 -8.47 -8.18 9.18
N SER A 113 -9.68 -7.72 8.86
CA SER A 113 -10.92 -8.19 9.47
C SER A 113 -12.05 -8.17 8.45
N SER A 114 -13.11 -8.91 8.74
CA SER A 114 -14.30 -8.99 7.91
C SER A 114 -15.54 -9.18 8.77
N ASP A 115 -16.68 -8.65 8.31
CA ASP A 115 -18.00 -8.95 8.88
C ASP A 115 -18.55 -10.30 8.37
N LYS A 116 -17.80 -10.97 7.49
CA LYS A 116 -18.12 -12.25 6.85
C LYS A 116 -17.09 -13.30 7.26
N ASP A 117 -17.30 -14.52 6.78
CA ASP A 117 -16.21 -15.49 6.75
C ASP A 117 -15.03 -14.93 5.93
N ILE A 118 -13.81 -15.12 6.44
CA ILE A 118 -12.62 -14.51 5.83
C ILE A 118 -12.35 -15.06 4.42
N PHE A 119 -12.68 -16.32 4.16
CA PHE A 119 -12.51 -16.91 2.84
C PHE A 119 -13.58 -16.45 1.86
N GLU A 120 -14.81 -16.17 2.34
CA GLU A 120 -15.83 -15.50 1.53
C GLU A 120 -15.37 -14.10 1.12
N SER A 121 -14.86 -13.32 2.08
CA SER A 121 -14.34 -11.96 1.87
C SER A 121 -13.18 -11.92 0.85
N ILE A 122 -12.21 -12.84 0.99
CA ILE A 122 -11.12 -12.99 0.02
C ILE A 122 -11.62 -13.46 -1.35
N ALA A 123 -12.63 -14.33 -1.43
CA ALA A 123 -13.20 -14.77 -2.70
C ALA A 123 -13.87 -13.62 -3.46
N ILE A 124 -14.58 -12.73 -2.77
CA ILE A 124 -15.17 -11.51 -3.34
C ILE A 124 -14.06 -10.59 -3.88
N SER A 125 -13.04 -10.30 -3.06
CA SER A 125 -11.91 -9.47 -3.46
C SER A 125 -11.19 -10.04 -4.69
N LYS A 126 -10.91 -11.34 -4.68
CA LYS A 126 -10.29 -12.06 -5.81
C LYS A 126 -11.13 -11.94 -7.07
N LYS A 127 -12.46 -12.09 -6.97
CA LYS A 127 -13.34 -11.96 -8.14
C LYS A 127 -13.24 -10.55 -8.74
N TYR A 128 -13.34 -9.51 -7.92
CA TYR A 128 -13.22 -8.13 -8.39
C TYR A 128 -11.88 -7.89 -9.08
N ILE A 129 -10.78 -8.33 -8.47
CA ILE A 129 -9.42 -8.22 -9.05
C ILE A 129 -9.35 -8.88 -10.42
N LEU A 130 -9.84 -10.12 -10.57
CA LEU A 130 -9.79 -10.86 -11.83
C LEU A 130 -10.66 -10.24 -12.94
N ASP A 131 -11.77 -9.58 -12.56
CA ASP A 131 -12.67 -8.91 -13.50
C ASP A 131 -12.13 -7.55 -13.99
N HIS A 132 -11.09 -6.99 -13.34
CA HIS A 132 -10.58 -5.65 -13.61
C HIS A 132 -9.11 -5.66 -14.06
N SER A 133 -8.89 -5.44 -15.35
CA SER A 133 -7.58 -5.55 -15.99
C SER A 133 -6.52 -4.53 -15.56
N TYR A 134 -6.84 -3.57 -14.68
CA TYR A 134 -5.88 -2.58 -14.19
C TYR A 134 -5.08 -3.09 -12.98
N PHE A 135 -5.48 -4.20 -12.34
CA PHE A 135 -4.65 -4.93 -11.37
C PHE A 135 -3.58 -5.74 -12.11
N LYS A 136 -2.56 -5.05 -12.61
CA LYS A 136 -1.43 -5.64 -13.36
C LYS A 136 -0.18 -5.77 -12.51
#